data_AF-A0A0K0E7D2-F1
#
_entry.id   AF-A0A0K0E7D2-F1
#
_cell.length_a   1.000
_cell.length_b   1.000
_cell.length_c   1.000
_cell.angle_alpha   90.00
_cell.angle_beta   90.00
_cell.angle_gamma   90.00
#
_symmetry.space_group_name_H-M   'P 1'
#
loop_
_entity.id
_entity.type
_entity.pdbx_description
1 polymer ?
#
loop_
_entity_poly.entity_id
_entity_poly.type
_entity_poly.pdbx_seq_one_letter_code
_entity_poly.pdbx_strand_id
1 'polypeptide(L)'
;MEKSTISDKVLKDSNEKPLPESNENEKEKLEIMNIEKIRSKIKPSSFGLKPKNSSVCIDSDKWYLTLQESSKKLLANPPSIADGIPINIEQELRYLGCELIQSLTILLRMPQTAAATGQILYQRFYYQKSFAKYFFEHSVMACVLLASKIEESPRRCREVINTFDRMKKRHALKNTPKENDDIAPIDLDQHYVHLKNSVIKTERQILKTLGFVVYVNHPHKWIYVFAHALRQIDNAELIGKAWSYMNDGLRTDIFLRYQPNTIACACLFLASRTIATPISLPKKPRPWYEIFDVLEKDVLDISKILLLMYNRYQSVDWIKLRSYANKICFPDKSTN
;
A
#
# COMPACT_ATOMS: atom_id res chain seq x y z
N MET A 1 -36.56 -45.61 -54.12
CA MET A 1 -36.10 -44.65 -55.14
C MET A 1 -37.32 -43.88 -55.58
N GLU A 2 -37.44 -42.61 -55.20
CA GLU A 2 -38.26 -41.63 -55.92
C GLU A 2 -37.80 -40.24 -55.45
N LYS A 3 -37.12 -39.53 -56.36
CA LYS A 3 -36.70 -38.13 -56.29
C LYS A 3 -37.31 -37.45 -57.52
N SER A 4 -38.18 -36.47 -57.34
CA SER A 4 -38.43 -35.36 -58.29
C SER A 4 -39.41 -34.38 -57.64
N THR A 5 -38.99 -33.26 -57.06
CA THR A 5 -38.78 -31.92 -57.67
C THR A 5 -40.00 -31.31 -58.35
N ILE A 6 -40.24 -30.03 -58.03
CA ILE A 6 -41.02 -28.99 -58.74
C ILE A 6 -42.44 -28.73 -58.17
N SER A 7 -42.60 -27.62 -57.45
CA SER A 7 -43.33 -26.46 -57.98
C SER A 7 -43.42 -25.35 -56.92
N ASP A 8 -42.45 -24.44 -56.94
CA ASP A 8 -42.61 -23.09 -56.38
C ASP A 8 -43.75 -22.37 -57.11
N LYS A 9 -44.87 -22.14 -56.43
CA LYS A 9 -45.91 -21.23 -56.90
C LYS A 9 -46.63 -20.61 -55.71
N VAL A 10 -46.86 -19.31 -55.83
CA VAL A 10 -47.77 -18.46 -55.04
C VAL A 10 -47.17 -17.82 -53.78
N LEU A 11 -46.15 -16.98 -53.98
CA LEU A 11 -46.00 -15.75 -53.20
C LEU A 11 -47.09 -14.78 -53.69
N LYS A 12 -48.14 -14.60 -52.88
CA LYS A 12 -49.14 -13.54 -53.05
C LYS A 12 -48.66 -12.33 -52.27
N ASP A 13 -48.30 -11.27 -53.00
CA ASP A 13 -48.11 -9.93 -52.47
C ASP A 13 -49.41 -9.41 -51.84
N SER A 14 -49.52 -9.52 -50.51
CA SER A 14 -50.43 -8.67 -49.74
C SER A 14 -49.69 -7.38 -49.43
N ASN A 15 -49.95 -6.36 -50.25
CA ASN A 15 -49.58 -4.96 -50.03
C ASN A 15 -50.18 -4.46 -48.69
N GLU A 16 -49.51 -4.69 -47.58
CA GLU A 16 -49.69 -3.88 -46.38
C GLU A 16 -48.90 -2.58 -46.58
N LYS A 17 -49.63 -1.49 -46.81
CA LYS A 17 -49.04 -0.15 -46.86
C LYS A 17 -48.36 0.14 -45.50
N PRO A 18 -47.07 0.51 -45.47
CA PRO A 18 -46.41 0.89 -44.24
C PRO A 18 -47.05 2.16 -43.68
N LEU A 19 -47.48 2.09 -42.42
CA LEU A 19 -47.88 3.27 -41.64
C LEU A 19 -46.66 4.22 -41.53
N PRO A 20 -46.87 5.54 -41.56
CA PRO A 20 -45.78 6.51 -41.72
C PRO A 20 -44.90 6.61 -40.45
N GLU A 21 -43.70 6.04 -40.53
CA GLU A 21 -42.60 6.14 -39.53
C GLU A 21 -42.13 7.58 -39.25
N SER A 22 -42.56 8.56 -40.06
CA SER A 22 -42.10 9.95 -39.93
C SER A 22 -42.53 10.61 -38.62
N ASN A 23 -43.64 10.18 -38.00
CA ASN A 23 -44.15 10.78 -36.78
C ASN A 23 -43.42 10.35 -35.50
N GLU A 24 -42.82 9.15 -35.47
CA GLU A 24 -42.11 8.67 -34.27
C GLU A 24 -40.76 9.35 -34.11
N ASN A 25 -40.00 9.50 -35.20
CA ASN A 25 -38.71 10.18 -35.19
C ASN A 25 -38.79 11.65 -34.76
N GLU A 26 -39.85 12.37 -35.13
CA GLU A 26 -40.04 13.75 -34.69
C GLU A 26 -40.41 13.84 -33.20
N LYS A 27 -41.23 12.91 -32.69
CA LYS A 27 -41.55 12.83 -31.26
C LYS A 27 -40.31 12.55 -30.42
N GLU A 28 -39.47 11.62 -30.86
CA GLU A 28 -38.21 11.28 -30.17
C GLU A 28 -37.26 12.48 -30.12
N LYS A 29 -37.11 13.22 -31.23
CA LYS A 29 -36.30 14.45 -31.26
C LYS A 29 -36.83 15.52 -30.31
N LEU A 30 -38.16 15.71 -30.26
CA LEU A 30 -38.81 16.66 -29.35
C LEU A 30 -38.61 16.27 -27.88
N GLU A 31 -38.67 14.98 -27.54
CA GLU A 31 -38.38 14.48 -26.20
C GLU A 31 -36.92 14.70 -25.81
N ILE A 32 -35.96 14.39 -26.69
CA ILE A 32 -34.53 14.60 -26.43
C ILE A 32 -34.26 16.09 -26.17
N MET A 33 -34.79 16.98 -27.00
CA MET A 33 -34.65 18.43 -26.81
C MET A 33 -35.28 18.92 -25.50
N ASN A 34 -36.40 18.35 -25.07
CA ASN A 34 -37.01 18.66 -23.78
C ASN A 34 -36.15 18.17 -22.62
N ILE A 35 -35.57 16.96 -22.71
CA ILE A 35 -34.65 16.43 -21.69
C ILE A 35 -33.40 17.31 -21.56
N GLU A 36 -32.83 17.78 -22.66
CA GLU A 36 -31.69 18.71 -22.65
C GLU A 36 -32.05 20.08 -22.04
N LYS A 37 -33.24 20.61 -22.36
CA LYS A 37 -33.78 21.82 -21.71
C LYS A 37 -34.00 21.64 -20.20
N ILE A 38 -34.39 20.44 -19.76
CA ILE A 38 -34.52 20.15 -18.33
C ILE A 38 -33.13 20.03 -17.68
N ARG A 39 -32.20 19.29 -18.30
CA ARG A 39 -30.82 19.13 -17.81
C ARG A 39 -30.09 20.46 -17.67
N SER A 40 -30.26 21.38 -18.62
CA SER A 40 -29.66 22.72 -18.55
C SER A 40 -30.25 23.61 -17.43
N LYS A 41 -31.48 23.34 -16.98
CA LYS A 41 -32.10 24.02 -15.83
C LYS A 41 -31.70 23.42 -14.48
N ILE A 42 -31.22 22.17 -14.44
CA ILE A 42 -30.76 21.53 -13.21
C ILE A 42 -29.44 22.18 -12.80
N LYS A 43 -29.50 23.10 -11.84
CA LYS A 43 -28.30 23.55 -11.14
C LYS A 43 -27.74 22.35 -10.36
N PRO A 44 -26.48 21.95 -10.58
CA PRO A 44 -25.86 20.94 -9.74
C PRO A 44 -25.92 21.39 -8.29
N SER A 45 -26.23 20.46 -7.39
CA SER A 45 -26.20 20.71 -5.95
C SER A 45 -24.82 21.28 -5.57
N SER A 46 -24.79 22.30 -4.71
CA SER A 46 -23.55 22.76 -4.09
C SER A 46 -22.92 21.68 -3.19
N PHE A 47 -23.72 20.68 -2.82
CA PHE A 47 -23.28 19.52 -2.07
C PHE A 47 -22.29 18.70 -2.91
N GLY A 48 -21.02 18.74 -2.52
CA GLY A 48 -19.92 18.09 -3.23
C GLY A 48 -19.10 18.99 -4.15
N LEU A 49 -19.53 20.24 -4.40
CA LEU A 49 -18.62 21.24 -4.96
C LEU A 49 -17.57 21.53 -3.89
N LYS A 50 -16.35 21.03 -4.09
CA LYS A 50 -15.18 21.40 -3.28
C LYS A 50 -15.21 22.92 -3.14
N PRO A 51 -15.30 23.48 -1.92
CA PRO A 51 -15.26 24.91 -1.74
C PRO A 51 -14.00 25.41 -2.44
N LYS A 52 -14.12 26.42 -3.31
CA LYS A 52 -13.00 26.96 -4.11
C LYS A 52 -11.77 27.30 -3.26
N ASN A 53 -11.95 27.46 -1.95
CA ASN A 53 -10.90 27.83 -1.00
C ASN A 53 -10.13 26.64 -0.40
N SER A 54 -10.57 25.38 -0.56
CA SER A 54 -9.74 24.23 -0.16
C SER A 54 -8.85 23.82 -1.34
N SER A 55 -7.81 24.58 -1.61
CA SER A 55 -6.74 24.21 -2.56
C SER A 55 -5.94 22.99 -2.09
N VAL A 56 -6.12 22.56 -0.84
CA VAL A 56 -5.48 21.39 -0.25
C VAL A 56 -6.14 20.12 -0.78
N CYS A 57 -5.64 19.61 -1.91
CA CYS A 57 -5.99 18.27 -2.36
C CYS A 57 -5.26 17.24 -1.46
N ILE A 58 -6.00 16.56 -0.58
CA ILE A 58 -5.51 15.47 0.28
C ILE A 58 -5.51 14.17 -0.53
N ASP A 59 -4.78 14.16 -1.63
CA ASP A 59 -4.66 12.99 -2.47
C ASP A 59 -3.47 12.15 -2.01
N SER A 60 -3.71 10.87 -1.74
CA SER A 60 -2.66 9.90 -1.39
C SER A 60 -1.61 9.81 -2.47
N ASP A 61 -1.99 10.09 -3.72
CA ASP A 61 -1.14 9.86 -4.88
C ASP A 61 -0.03 10.89 -5.00
N LYS A 62 -0.17 12.03 -4.29
CA LYS A 62 0.87 13.06 -4.18
C LYS A 62 2.15 12.57 -3.50
N TRP A 63 2.09 11.45 -2.79
CA TRP A 63 3.26 10.85 -2.15
C TRP A 63 4.09 9.97 -3.06
N TYR A 64 3.55 9.53 -4.21
CA TYR A 64 4.32 8.72 -5.13
C TYR A 64 5.40 9.59 -5.76
N LEU A 65 6.63 9.32 -5.33
CA LEU A 65 7.83 9.80 -5.97
C LEU A 65 7.97 9.01 -7.27
N THR A 66 7.26 9.48 -8.30
CA THR A 66 7.35 8.93 -9.67
C THR A 66 8.81 8.70 -10.06
N LEU A 67 9.07 7.84 -11.05
CA LEU A 67 10.44 7.54 -11.51
C LEU A 67 11.20 8.73 -12.14
N GLN A 68 10.68 9.96 -12.02
CA GLN A 68 11.37 11.20 -12.30
C GLN A 68 12.70 11.28 -11.55
N GLU A 69 13.68 11.90 -12.21
CA GLU A 69 15.05 11.99 -11.69
C GLU A 69 15.14 12.79 -10.38
N SER A 70 14.33 13.84 -10.24
CA SER A 70 14.20 14.62 -8.99
C SER A 70 13.75 13.75 -7.82
N SER A 71 12.71 12.95 -8.03
CA SER A 71 12.14 12.02 -7.06
C SER A 71 13.11 10.89 -6.68
N LYS A 72 13.85 10.32 -7.65
CA LYS A 72 14.89 9.33 -7.38
C LYS A 72 16.04 9.90 -6.55
N LYS A 73 16.46 11.14 -6.82
CA LYS A 73 17.49 11.82 -6.04
C LYS A 73 17.06 12.05 -4.58
N LEU A 74 15.77 12.35 -4.35
CA LEU A 74 15.23 12.48 -2.98
C LEU A 74 15.27 11.14 -2.23
N LEU A 75 14.95 10.03 -2.90
CA LEU A 75 15.04 8.70 -2.29
C LEU A 75 16.48 8.23 -2.08
N ALA A 76 17.41 8.66 -2.94
CA ALA A 76 18.82 8.33 -2.82
C ALA A 76 19.54 9.09 -1.69
N ASN A 77 19.01 10.25 -1.28
CA ASN A 77 19.61 11.08 -0.23
C ASN A 77 18.61 11.37 0.92
N PRO A 78 18.27 10.36 1.74
CA PRO A 78 17.41 10.56 2.90
C PRO A 78 18.04 11.51 3.93
N PRO A 79 17.23 12.28 4.69
CA PRO A 79 17.69 13.31 5.61
C PRO A 79 18.61 12.80 6.73
N SER A 80 18.53 11.50 7.05
CA SER A 80 19.43 10.83 7.99
C SER A 80 20.90 10.89 7.56
N ILE A 81 21.19 10.86 6.25
CA ILE A 81 22.55 10.94 5.71
C ILE A 81 23.16 12.32 5.99
N ALA A 82 22.37 13.38 5.83
CA ALA A 82 22.82 14.74 6.13
C ALA A 82 23.14 14.95 7.62
N ASP A 83 22.51 14.18 8.51
CA ASP A 83 22.81 14.17 9.95
C ASP A 83 23.95 13.17 10.32
N GLY A 84 24.66 12.62 9.33
CA GLY A 84 25.85 11.77 9.54
C GLY A 84 25.57 10.27 9.72
N ILE A 85 24.34 9.80 9.48
CA ILE A 85 24.01 8.38 9.54
C ILE A 85 24.43 7.69 8.23
N PRO A 86 25.29 6.66 8.26
CA PRO A 86 25.66 5.90 7.07
C PRO A 86 24.44 5.25 6.40
N ILE A 87 24.42 5.26 5.06
CA ILE A 87 23.29 4.77 4.26
C ILE A 87 22.92 3.31 4.58
N ASN A 88 23.90 2.45 4.86
CA ASN A 88 23.63 1.05 5.23
C ASN A 88 22.87 0.97 6.55
N ILE A 89 23.27 1.72 7.58
CA ILE A 89 22.57 1.72 8.87
C ILE A 89 21.18 2.34 8.75
N GLU A 90 21.05 3.38 7.93
CA GLU A 90 19.78 4.00 7.61
C GLU A 90 18.78 3.00 7.00
N GLN A 91 19.22 2.23 6.01
CA GLN A 91 18.43 1.17 5.38
C GLN A 91 18.07 0.05 6.36
N GLU A 92 19.01 -0.35 7.23
CA GLU A 92 18.76 -1.33 8.28
C GLU A 92 17.70 -0.84 9.28
N LEU A 93 17.73 0.44 9.68
CA LEU A 93 16.71 1.04 10.55
C LEU A 93 15.33 1.12 9.87
N ARG A 94 15.29 1.37 8.56
CA ARG A 94 14.04 1.33 7.78
C ARG A 94 13.45 -0.08 7.78
N TYR A 95 14.27 -1.07 7.44
CA TYR A 95 13.87 -2.47 7.39
C TYR A 95 13.40 -2.95 8.77
N LEU A 96 14.20 -2.69 9.83
CA LEU A 96 13.86 -3.03 11.20
C LEU A 96 12.54 -2.43 11.63
N GLY A 97 12.31 -1.15 11.38
CA GLY A 97 11.06 -0.51 11.76
C GLY A 97 9.85 -1.17 11.09
N CYS A 98 9.97 -1.54 9.82
CA CYS A 98 8.91 -2.25 9.12
C CYS A 98 8.65 -3.65 9.72
N GLU A 99 9.70 -4.40 10.05
CA GLU A 99 9.62 -5.70 10.74
C GLU A 99 8.93 -5.59 12.11
N LEU A 100 9.29 -4.57 12.89
CA LEU A 100 8.70 -4.33 14.20
C LEU A 100 7.22 -3.94 14.08
N ILE A 101 6.84 -3.15 13.07
CA ILE A 101 5.43 -2.79 12.81
C ILE A 101 4.63 -4.04 12.45
N GLN A 102 5.14 -4.90 11.55
CA GLN A 102 4.48 -6.15 11.18
C GLN A 102 4.30 -7.06 12.41
N SER A 103 5.36 -7.25 13.19
CA SER A 103 5.32 -8.08 14.39
C SER A 103 4.33 -7.53 15.43
N LEU A 104 4.33 -6.22 15.66
CA LEU A 104 3.46 -5.55 16.61
C LEU A 104 1.98 -5.66 16.21
N THR A 105 1.67 -5.45 14.93
CA THR A 105 0.29 -5.56 14.41
C THR A 105 -0.25 -7.00 14.46
N ILE A 106 0.57 -8.00 14.18
CA ILE A 106 0.21 -9.43 14.39
C ILE A 106 -0.10 -9.68 15.86
N LEU A 107 0.77 -9.25 16.78
CA LEU A 107 0.59 -9.45 18.22
C LEU A 107 -0.63 -8.71 18.78
N LEU A 108 -1.00 -7.57 18.18
CA LEU A 108 -2.20 -6.81 18.47
C LEU A 108 -3.44 -7.30 17.72
N ARG A 109 -3.34 -8.38 16.92
CA ARG A 109 -4.43 -8.93 16.11
C ARG A 109 -5.10 -7.86 15.25
N MET A 110 -4.30 -7.05 14.58
CA MET A 110 -4.76 -6.04 13.61
C MET A 110 -4.76 -6.62 12.20
N PRO A 111 -5.61 -6.11 11.29
CA PRO A 111 -5.62 -6.58 9.90
C PRO A 111 -4.31 -6.25 9.18
N GLN A 112 -3.98 -7.01 8.13
CA GLN A 112 -2.76 -6.79 7.34
C GLN A 112 -2.72 -5.40 6.67
N THR A 113 -3.88 -4.82 6.33
CA THR A 113 -3.95 -3.45 5.79
C THR A 113 -3.43 -2.44 6.80
N ALA A 114 -3.65 -2.64 8.10
CA ALA A 114 -3.09 -1.79 9.15
C ALA A 114 -1.59 -1.98 9.34
N ALA A 115 -1.07 -3.19 9.17
CA ALA A 115 0.38 -3.40 9.10
C ALA A 115 1.00 -2.63 7.92
N ALA A 116 0.41 -2.76 6.74
CA ALA A 116 0.85 -2.08 5.53
C ALA A 116 0.79 -0.55 5.66
N THR A 117 -0.32 0.00 6.16
CA THR A 117 -0.46 1.44 6.42
C THR A 117 0.61 1.92 7.40
N GLY A 118 0.84 1.20 8.50
CA GLY A 118 1.88 1.55 9.46
C GLY A 118 3.28 1.60 8.84
N GLN A 119 3.65 0.60 8.03
CA GLN A 119 4.95 0.53 7.35
C GLN A 119 5.11 1.67 6.32
N ILE A 120 4.07 1.97 5.55
CA ILE A 120 4.10 3.05 4.56
C ILE A 120 4.24 4.40 5.26
N LEU A 121 3.49 4.66 6.33
CA LEU A 121 3.62 5.90 7.11
C LEU A 121 5.01 6.05 7.72
N TYR A 122 5.57 4.97 8.25
CA TYR A 122 6.92 4.93 8.81
C TYR A 122 7.97 5.29 7.75
N GLN A 123 7.90 4.66 6.58
CA GLN A 123 8.80 4.95 5.46
C GLN A 123 8.65 6.41 5.02
N ARG A 124 7.42 6.88 4.75
CA ARG A 124 7.11 8.26 4.38
C ARG A 124 7.70 9.27 5.37
N PHE A 125 7.54 9.00 6.67
CA PHE A 125 8.07 9.87 7.72
C PHE A 125 9.60 9.96 7.66
N TYR A 126 10.31 8.85 7.55
CA TYR A 126 11.77 8.85 7.55
C TYR A 126 12.40 9.29 6.22
N TYR A 127 11.64 9.38 5.12
CA TYR A 127 12.10 10.10 3.93
C TYR A 127 12.04 11.63 4.07
N GLN A 128 11.41 12.15 5.14
CA GLN A 128 11.36 13.59 5.43
C GLN A 128 12.02 13.98 6.75
N LYS A 129 12.21 13.03 7.66
CA LYS A 129 12.83 13.22 8.96
C LYS A 129 13.95 12.21 9.17
N SER A 130 14.94 12.65 9.94
CA SER A 130 16.13 11.85 10.21
C SER A 130 15.94 10.93 11.42
N PHE A 131 16.54 9.74 11.35
CA PHE A 131 16.68 8.83 12.48
C PHE A 131 17.49 9.42 13.64
N ALA A 132 18.31 10.45 13.39
CA ALA A 132 19.06 11.14 14.42
C ALA A 132 18.16 12.02 15.31
N LYS A 133 17.06 12.53 14.75
CA LYS A 133 16.15 13.47 15.43
C LYS A 133 14.95 12.78 16.07
N TYR A 134 14.52 11.65 15.51
CA TYR A 134 13.34 10.92 15.96
C TYR A 134 13.69 9.46 16.19
N PHE A 135 13.64 9.06 17.46
CA PHE A 135 13.92 7.69 17.86
C PHE A 135 12.92 6.71 17.26
N PHE A 136 13.43 5.72 16.51
CA PHE A 136 12.62 4.85 15.67
C PHE A 136 11.60 4.00 16.43
N GLU A 137 11.88 3.58 17.67
CA GLU A 137 10.93 2.79 18.46
C GLU A 137 9.66 3.60 18.78
N HIS A 138 9.81 4.89 19.07
CA HIS A 138 8.66 5.79 19.25
C HIS A 138 7.86 5.93 17.96
N SER A 139 8.56 6.04 16.82
CA SER A 139 7.93 6.14 15.51
C SER A 139 7.20 4.86 15.12
N VAL A 140 7.74 3.68 15.41
CA VAL A 140 7.09 2.38 15.19
C VAL A 140 5.77 2.30 15.96
N MET A 141 5.79 2.58 17.27
CA MET A 141 4.58 2.55 18.09
C MET A 141 3.57 3.61 17.63
N ALA A 142 4.03 4.81 17.27
CA ALA A 142 3.19 5.88 16.75
C ALA A 142 2.56 5.54 15.39
N CYS A 143 3.30 4.90 14.48
CA CYS A 143 2.77 4.46 13.19
C CYS A 143 1.69 3.39 13.35
N VAL A 144 1.87 2.44 14.29
CA VAL A 144 0.83 1.44 14.61
C VAL A 144 -0.42 2.09 15.21
N LEU A 145 -0.26 3.09 16.10
CA LEU A 145 -1.40 3.83 16.63
C LEU A 145 -2.16 4.58 15.54
N LEU A 146 -1.45 5.28 14.64
CA LEU A 146 -2.05 5.96 13.50
C LEU A 146 -2.75 4.98 12.56
N ALA A 147 -2.07 3.91 12.16
CA ALA A 147 -2.64 2.91 11.27
C ALA A 147 -3.89 2.24 11.88
N SER A 148 -3.89 2.00 13.19
CA SER A 148 -5.05 1.47 13.89
C SER A 148 -6.28 2.37 13.79
N LYS A 149 -6.09 3.70 13.76
CA LYS A 149 -7.17 4.68 13.61
C LYS A 149 -7.63 4.81 12.16
N ILE A 150 -6.70 4.77 11.21
CA ILE A 150 -6.97 4.94 9.78
C ILE A 150 -7.72 3.73 9.20
N GLU A 151 -7.41 2.53 9.68
CA GLU A 151 -7.97 1.27 9.17
C GLU A 151 -9.16 0.77 10.03
N GLU A 152 -9.79 1.67 10.78
CA GLU A 152 -10.97 1.39 11.61
C GLU A 152 -10.79 0.21 12.58
N SER A 153 -9.56 0.01 13.08
CA SER A 153 -9.20 -1.02 14.05
C SER A 153 -8.43 -0.43 15.26
N PRO A 154 -8.98 0.57 15.97
CA PRO A 154 -8.22 1.42 16.89
C PRO A 154 -7.64 0.63 18.08
N ARG A 155 -6.38 0.92 18.42
CA ARG A 155 -5.69 0.36 19.60
C ARG A 155 -5.36 1.45 20.62
N ARG A 156 -5.44 1.11 21.91
CA ARG A 156 -5.05 2.04 22.98
C ARG A 156 -3.53 2.14 23.05
N CYS A 157 -3.02 3.34 23.34
CA CYS A 157 -1.58 3.59 23.51
C CYS A 157 -0.92 2.62 24.51
N ARG A 158 -1.60 2.30 25.61
CA ARG A 158 -1.12 1.32 26.60
C ARG A 158 -0.94 -0.08 26.01
N GLU A 159 -1.87 -0.56 25.18
CA GLU A 159 -1.79 -1.88 24.56
C GLU A 159 -0.58 -1.94 23.62
N VAL A 160 -0.40 -0.92 22.78
CA VAL A 160 0.73 -0.83 21.86
C VAL A 160 2.07 -0.82 22.61
N ILE A 161 2.19 0.00 23.66
CA ILE A 161 3.42 0.08 24.47
C ILE A 161 3.72 -1.25 25.16
N ASN A 162 2.72 -1.87 25.80
CA ASN A 162 2.92 -3.13 26.51
C ASN A 162 3.32 -4.26 25.56
N THR A 163 2.68 -4.34 24.39
CA THR A 163 3.01 -5.37 23.39
C THR A 163 4.39 -5.12 22.77
N PHE A 164 4.77 -3.86 22.52
CA PHE A 164 6.10 -3.51 22.04
C PHE A 164 7.17 -3.85 23.09
N ASP A 165 6.94 -3.55 24.37
CA ASP A 165 7.86 -3.88 25.45
C ASP A 165 8.01 -5.41 25.61
N ARG A 166 6.92 -6.17 25.52
CA ARG A 166 6.95 -7.64 25.51
C ARG A 166 7.78 -8.16 24.33
N MET A 167 7.57 -7.62 23.14
CA MET A 167 8.34 -7.99 21.94
C MET A 167 9.83 -7.70 22.12
N LYS A 168 10.17 -6.57 22.72
CA LYS A 168 11.55 -6.16 23.05
C LYS A 168 12.21 -7.10 24.05
N LYS A 169 11.55 -7.40 25.16
CA LYS A 169 12.03 -8.35 26.18
C LYS A 169 12.25 -9.73 25.55
N ARG A 170 11.30 -10.25 24.75
CA ARG A 170 11.48 -11.52 24.01
C ARG A 170 12.70 -11.52 23.10
N HIS A 171 12.96 -10.42 22.39
CA HIS A 171 14.12 -10.35 21.50
C HIS A 171 15.45 -10.35 22.27
N ALA A 172 15.49 -9.72 23.45
CA ALA A 172 16.66 -9.78 24.33
C ALA A 172 16.87 -11.17 24.94
N LEU A 173 15.77 -11.87 25.25
CA LEU A 173 15.77 -13.22 25.83
C LEU A 173 15.97 -14.35 24.80
N LYS A 174 16.07 -14.09 23.50
CA LYS A 174 16.35 -15.15 22.50
C LYS A 174 17.63 -15.95 22.81
N ASN A 175 18.54 -15.37 23.61
CA ASN A 175 19.76 -16.02 24.06
C ASN A 175 19.63 -16.75 25.41
N THR A 176 18.49 -16.65 26.11
CA THR A 176 18.24 -17.27 27.42
C THR A 176 17.09 -18.28 27.33
N PRO A 177 17.35 -19.59 27.49
CA PRO A 177 16.38 -20.64 27.14
C PRO A 177 15.11 -20.76 28.02
N LYS A 178 15.01 -20.07 29.17
CA LYS A 178 14.18 -20.55 30.29
C LYS A 178 12.99 -19.70 30.75
N GLU A 179 12.70 -18.53 30.20
CA GLU A 179 11.65 -17.63 30.77
C GLU A 179 10.73 -16.98 29.71
N ASN A 180 10.14 -17.77 28.82
CA ASN A 180 9.27 -17.20 27.77
C ASN A 180 7.83 -16.89 28.21
N ASP A 181 7.37 -17.48 29.32
CA ASP A 181 5.95 -17.46 29.67
C ASP A 181 5.55 -16.27 30.57
N ASP A 182 6.43 -15.81 31.47
CA ASP A 182 6.07 -14.79 32.47
C ASP A 182 6.78 -13.44 32.24
N ILE A 183 6.71 -12.91 31.02
CA ILE A 183 7.19 -11.55 30.75
C ILE A 183 6.21 -10.55 31.38
N ALA A 184 6.59 -10.04 32.54
CA ALA A 184 5.81 -9.04 33.27
C ALA A 184 5.53 -7.79 32.40
N PRO A 185 4.30 -7.23 32.48
CA PRO A 185 3.98 -5.93 31.89
C PRO A 185 4.94 -4.84 32.37
N ILE A 186 5.01 -3.73 31.62
CA ILE A 186 5.75 -2.55 32.05
C ILE A 186 5.11 -1.95 33.30
N ASP A 187 5.93 -1.58 34.27
CA ASP A 187 5.47 -0.88 35.47
C ASP A 187 4.91 0.51 35.10
N LEU A 188 3.84 0.92 35.78
CA LEU A 188 3.16 2.20 35.54
C LEU A 188 3.86 3.35 36.28
N ASP A 189 5.17 3.45 36.09
CA ASP A 189 6.04 4.42 36.75
C ASP A 189 6.19 5.73 35.94
N GLN A 190 7.08 6.61 36.41
CA GLN A 190 7.42 7.84 35.68
C GLN A 190 8.02 7.54 34.30
N HIS A 191 8.82 6.49 34.16
CA HIS A 191 9.40 6.12 32.86
C HIS A 191 8.31 5.76 31.85
N TYR A 192 7.30 4.98 32.25
CA TYR A 192 6.13 4.69 31.41
C TYR A 192 5.40 5.97 30.98
N VAL A 193 5.19 6.92 31.89
CA VAL A 193 4.53 8.20 31.56
C VAL A 193 5.34 8.99 30.51
N HIS A 194 6.66 9.07 30.67
CA HIS A 194 7.55 9.74 29.70
C HIS A 194 7.56 9.05 28.34
N LEU A 195 7.59 7.70 28.33
CA LEU A 195 7.50 6.92 27.10
C LEU A 195 6.17 7.16 26.38
N LYS A 196 5.05 7.09 27.11
CA LYS A 196 3.72 7.37 26.57
C LYS A 196 3.63 8.76 25.95
N ASN A 197 4.14 9.77 26.65
CA ASN A 197 4.17 11.15 26.15
C ASN A 197 5.05 11.31 24.91
N SER A 198 6.17 10.59 24.85
CA SER A 198 7.07 10.58 23.68
C SER A 198 6.40 9.95 22.47
N VAL A 199 5.72 8.81 22.63
CA VAL A 199 4.96 8.16 21.55
C VAL A 199 3.85 9.06 21.03
N ILE A 200 3.07 9.70 21.91
CA ILE A 200 2.00 10.63 21.50
C ILE A 200 2.59 11.87 20.80
N LYS A 201 3.72 12.39 21.27
CA LYS A 201 4.41 13.52 20.61
C LYS A 201 4.89 13.12 19.21
N THR A 202 5.46 11.93 19.05
CA THR A 202 5.90 11.39 17.76
C THR A 202 4.72 11.17 16.82
N GLU A 203 3.60 10.63 17.31
CA GLU A 203 2.35 10.50 16.53
C GLU A 203 1.91 11.84 15.92
N ARG A 204 1.84 12.89 16.74
CA ARG A 204 1.50 14.24 16.25
C ARG A 204 2.52 14.76 15.24
N GLN A 205 3.81 14.47 15.46
CA GLN A 205 4.85 14.91 14.55
C GLN A 205 4.81 14.18 13.20
N ILE A 206 4.42 12.90 13.17
CA ILE A 206 4.18 12.16 11.93
C ILE A 206 3.04 12.84 11.17
N LEU A 207 1.88 13.07 11.80
CA LEU A 207 0.76 13.77 11.17
C LEU A 207 1.15 15.13 10.57
N LYS A 208 1.86 15.96 11.36
CA LYS A 208 2.34 17.27 10.92
C LYS A 208 3.30 17.17 9.74
N THR A 209 4.24 16.22 9.79
CA THR A 209 5.24 16.01 8.74
C THR A 209 4.57 15.57 7.45
N LEU A 210 3.59 14.66 7.54
CA LEU A 210 2.89 14.14 6.38
C LEU A 210 1.80 15.09 5.84
N GLY A 211 1.62 16.26 6.47
CA GLY A 211 0.57 17.22 6.10
C GLY A 211 -0.84 16.63 6.20
N PHE A 212 -1.06 15.69 7.13
CA PHE A 212 -2.29 14.91 7.27
C PHE A 212 -2.68 14.06 6.05
N VAL A 213 -1.79 13.90 5.07
CA VAL A 213 -1.97 12.96 3.96
C VAL A 213 -1.55 11.56 4.41
N VAL A 214 -2.42 10.93 5.21
CA VAL A 214 -2.17 9.62 5.83
C VAL A 214 -2.96 8.47 5.20
N TYR A 215 -3.87 8.78 4.28
CA TYR A 215 -4.60 7.76 3.54
C TYR A 215 -3.64 6.97 2.62
N VAL A 216 -3.89 5.66 2.51
CA VAL A 216 -3.07 4.72 1.75
C VAL A 216 -3.97 3.85 0.90
N ASN A 217 -3.68 3.81 -0.41
CA ASN A 217 -4.27 2.86 -1.34
C ASN A 217 -3.47 1.56 -1.32
N HIS A 218 -4.09 0.47 -0.85
CA HIS A 218 -3.43 -0.83 -0.72
C HIS A 218 -3.48 -1.66 -2.02
N PRO A 219 -2.36 -2.28 -2.44
CA PRO A 219 -2.30 -3.13 -3.64
C PRO A 219 -3.04 -4.47 -3.50
N HIS A 220 -3.44 -4.88 -2.28
CA HIS A 220 -4.01 -6.20 -1.99
C HIS A 220 -5.22 -6.53 -2.87
N LYS A 221 -6.15 -5.58 -3.08
CA LYS A 221 -7.33 -5.77 -3.93
C LYS A 221 -6.94 -5.95 -5.41
N TRP A 222 -5.89 -5.26 -5.86
CA TRP A 222 -5.45 -5.29 -7.25
C TRP A 222 -4.92 -6.67 -7.67
N ILE A 223 -4.27 -7.40 -6.75
CA ILE A 223 -3.81 -8.77 -7.03
C ILE A 223 -4.98 -9.66 -7.46
N TYR A 224 -6.13 -9.61 -6.77
CA TYR A 224 -7.31 -10.40 -7.13
C TYR A 224 -7.94 -9.95 -8.44
N VAL A 225 -8.04 -8.63 -8.66
CA VAL A 225 -8.58 -8.07 -9.91
C VAL A 225 -7.76 -8.55 -11.11
N PHE A 226 -6.43 -8.52 -11.00
CA PHE A 226 -5.55 -8.93 -12.08
C PHE A 226 -5.52 -10.45 -12.25
N ALA A 227 -5.49 -11.22 -11.15
CA ALA A 227 -5.58 -12.68 -11.21
C ALA A 227 -6.89 -13.12 -11.88
N HIS A 228 -8.00 -12.43 -11.60
CA HIS A 228 -9.28 -12.67 -12.26
C HIS A 228 -9.24 -12.34 -13.77
N ALA A 229 -8.72 -11.18 -14.14
CA ALA A 229 -8.56 -10.80 -15.56
C ALA A 229 -7.67 -11.77 -16.35
N LEU A 230 -6.67 -12.36 -15.68
CA LEU A 230 -5.79 -13.38 -16.25
C LEU A 230 -6.37 -14.80 -16.23
N ARG A 231 -7.59 -14.99 -15.72
CA ARG A 231 -8.23 -16.31 -15.50
C ARG A 231 -7.37 -17.24 -14.64
N GLN A 232 -6.69 -16.67 -13.65
CA GLN A 232 -5.85 -17.37 -12.67
C GLN A 232 -6.37 -17.18 -11.23
N ILE A 233 -7.63 -16.79 -11.07
CA ILE A 233 -8.22 -16.52 -9.74
C ILE A 233 -8.25 -17.76 -8.84
N ASP A 234 -8.40 -18.94 -9.43
CA ASP A 234 -8.43 -20.22 -8.70
C ASP A 234 -7.03 -20.75 -8.38
N ASN A 235 -5.97 -20.09 -8.90
CA ASN A 235 -4.60 -20.47 -8.61
C ASN A 235 -4.15 -19.89 -7.26
N ALA A 236 -4.45 -20.63 -6.20
CA ALA A 236 -4.10 -20.24 -4.83
C ALA A 236 -2.58 -20.08 -4.61
N GLU A 237 -1.74 -20.86 -5.29
CA GLU A 237 -0.29 -20.75 -5.17
C GLU A 237 0.22 -19.43 -5.77
N LEU A 238 -0.26 -19.07 -6.97
CA LEU A 238 0.08 -17.82 -7.63
C LEU A 238 -0.35 -16.62 -6.79
N ILE A 239 -1.59 -16.60 -6.32
CA ILE A 239 -2.14 -15.51 -5.52
C ILE A 239 -1.41 -15.41 -4.17
N GLY A 240 -1.25 -16.54 -3.48
CA GLY A 240 -0.55 -16.58 -2.20
C GLY A 240 0.89 -16.08 -2.31
N LYS A 241 1.60 -16.46 -3.37
CA LYS A 241 2.97 -16.03 -3.61
C LYS A 241 3.06 -14.55 -3.99
N ALA A 242 2.16 -14.06 -4.85
CA ALA A 242 2.09 -12.64 -5.19
C ALA A 242 1.75 -11.78 -3.96
N TRP A 243 0.83 -12.26 -3.11
CA TRP A 243 0.49 -11.59 -1.86
C TRP A 243 1.72 -11.51 -0.95
N SER A 244 2.44 -12.63 -0.75
CA SER A 244 3.65 -12.66 0.06
C SER A 244 4.72 -11.69 -0.45
N TYR A 245 4.99 -11.67 -1.76
CA TYR A 245 5.92 -10.70 -2.35
C TYR A 245 5.53 -9.25 -2.09
N MET A 246 4.24 -8.93 -2.21
CA MET A 246 3.73 -7.59 -1.95
C MET A 246 3.88 -7.20 -0.47
N ASN A 247 3.53 -8.10 0.45
CA ASN A 247 3.70 -7.88 1.88
C ASN A 247 5.18 -7.73 2.27
N ASP A 248 6.07 -8.52 1.68
CA ASP A 248 7.50 -8.44 1.94
C ASP A 248 8.08 -7.13 1.39
N GLY A 249 7.61 -6.70 0.21
CA GLY A 249 7.97 -5.44 -0.44
C GLY A 249 7.68 -4.19 0.38
N LEU A 250 6.82 -4.23 1.40
CA LEU A 250 6.57 -3.10 2.32
C LEU A 250 7.81 -2.68 3.13
N ARG A 251 8.82 -3.56 3.23
CA ARG A 251 10.12 -3.27 3.86
C ARG A 251 11.05 -2.47 2.95
N THR A 252 10.72 -2.38 1.67
CA THR A 252 11.42 -1.60 0.66
C THR A 252 10.70 -0.27 0.42
N ASP A 253 11.21 0.55 -0.48
CA ASP A 253 10.61 1.83 -0.84
C ASP A 253 9.71 1.78 -2.09
N ILE A 254 9.35 0.58 -2.58
CA ILE A 254 8.48 0.44 -3.76
C ILE A 254 7.13 1.12 -3.57
N PHE A 255 6.59 1.12 -2.35
CA PHE A 255 5.32 1.78 -1.98
C PHE A 255 5.40 3.32 -1.94
N LEU A 256 6.60 3.87 -2.07
CA LEU A 256 6.82 5.31 -2.23
C LEU A 256 7.12 5.70 -3.67
N ARG A 257 7.54 4.73 -4.49
CA ARG A 257 7.96 4.94 -5.89
C ARG A 257 6.84 4.69 -6.88
N TYR A 258 6.02 3.67 -6.61
CA TYR A 258 5.10 3.10 -7.59
C TYR A 258 3.66 3.09 -7.09
N GLN A 259 2.76 3.15 -8.05
CA GLN A 259 1.33 3.04 -7.81
C GLN A 259 0.95 1.61 -7.40
N PRO A 260 -0.15 1.40 -6.65
CA PRO A 260 -0.54 0.09 -6.14
C PRO A 260 -0.83 -0.94 -7.24
N ASN A 261 -1.42 -0.51 -8.37
CA ASN A 261 -1.61 -1.37 -9.55
C ASN A 261 -0.26 -1.87 -10.09
N THR A 262 0.74 -1.00 -10.25
CA THR A 262 2.09 -1.38 -10.72
C THR A 262 2.76 -2.38 -9.78
N ILE A 263 2.66 -2.18 -8.47
CA ILE A 263 3.20 -3.10 -7.45
C ILE A 263 2.52 -4.47 -7.55
N ALA A 264 1.18 -4.51 -7.63
CA ALA A 264 0.43 -5.76 -7.76
C ALA A 264 0.78 -6.51 -9.06
N CYS A 265 0.92 -5.80 -10.19
CA CYS A 265 1.37 -6.38 -11.45
C CYS A 265 2.76 -7.00 -11.34
N ALA A 266 3.70 -6.30 -10.69
CA ALA A 266 5.06 -6.80 -10.49
C ALA A 266 5.11 -8.04 -9.60
N CYS A 267 4.33 -8.07 -8.52
CA CYS A 267 4.26 -9.21 -7.62
C CYS A 267 3.67 -10.45 -8.32
N LEU A 268 2.61 -10.27 -9.14
CA LEU A 268 2.06 -11.34 -9.98
C LEU A 268 3.05 -11.81 -11.05
N PHE A 269 3.75 -10.88 -11.70
CA PHE A 269 4.77 -11.19 -12.69
C PHE A 269 5.91 -12.03 -12.10
N LEU A 270 6.37 -11.69 -10.89
CA LEU A 270 7.40 -12.44 -10.19
C LEU A 270 6.87 -13.80 -9.72
N ALA A 271 5.68 -13.83 -9.11
CA ALA A 271 5.03 -15.05 -8.64
C ALA A 271 4.83 -16.06 -9.78
N SER A 272 4.36 -15.63 -10.95
CA SER A 272 4.09 -16.54 -12.08
C SER A 272 5.35 -17.27 -12.58
N ARG A 273 6.55 -16.78 -12.25
CA ARG A 273 7.83 -17.38 -12.63
C ARG A 273 8.46 -18.23 -11.54
N THR A 274 8.03 -18.05 -10.30
CA THR A 274 8.67 -18.67 -9.13
C THR A 274 7.82 -19.74 -8.47
N ILE A 275 6.51 -19.82 -8.75
CA ILE A 275 5.67 -20.97 -8.34
C ILE A 275 6.22 -22.29 -8.91
N ALA A 276 5.82 -23.40 -8.30
CA ALA A 276 6.31 -24.74 -8.66
C ALA A 276 6.10 -25.07 -10.15
N THR A 277 4.97 -24.64 -10.72
CA THR A 277 4.67 -24.74 -12.16
C THR A 277 4.57 -23.35 -12.79
N PRO A 278 5.66 -22.80 -13.34
CA PRO A 278 5.66 -21.46 -13.89
C PRO A 278 4.60 -21.26 -14.98
N ILE A 279 3.89 -20.13 -14.91
CA ILE A 279 2.85 -19.76 -15.86
C ILE A 279 3.38 -18.70 -16.82
N SER A 280 3.24 -19.00 -18.11
CA SER A 280 3.48 -18.04 -19.17
C SER A 280 2.28 -17.11 -19.33
N LEU A 281 2.35 -15.93 -18.69
CA LEU A 281 1.31 -14.91 -18.82
C LEU A 281 1.27 -14.31 -20.24
N PRO A 282 0.12 -13.81 -20.71
CA PRO A 282 -0.03 -13.33 -22.08
C PRO A 282 0.96 -12.21 -22.44
N LYS A 283 1.67 -12.39 -23.57
CA LYS A 283 2.62 -11.42 -24.13
C LYS A 283 2.18 -10.82 -25.47
N LYS A 284 1.16 -11.40 -26.11
CA LYS A 284 0.66 -10.99 -27.43
C LYS A 284 -0.87 -10.80 -27.37
N PRO A 285 -1.43 -9.83 -28.12
CA PRO A 285 -0.73 -8.87 -28.99
C PRO A 285 0.08 -7.82 -28.22
N ARG A 286 -0.24 -7.60 -26.96
CA ARG A 286 0.52 -6.78 -26.01
C ARG A 286 0.74 -7.54 -24.69
N PRO A 287 1.77 -7.20 -23.91
CA PRO A 287 1.93 -7.69 -22.56
C PRO A 287 0.69 -7.43 -21.70
N TRP A 288 0.28 -8.43 -20.91
CA TRP A 288 -0.95 -8.38 -20.12
C TRP A 288 -1.03 -7.20 -19.14
N TYR A 289 0.11 -6.72 -18.63
CA TYR A 289 0.16 -5.63 -17.64
C TYR A 289 -0.11 -4.26 -18.27
N GLU A 290 0.01 -4.10 -19.59
CA GLU A 290 -0.32 -2.85 -20.27
C GLU A 290 -1.82 -2.53 -20.19
N ILE A 291 -2.68 -3.55 -20.04
CA ILE A 291 -4.14 -3.39 -19.85
C ILE A 291 -4.44 -2.61 -18.54
N PHE A 292 -3.49 -2.57 -17.62
CA PHE A 292 -3.61 -1.91 -16.32
C PHE A 292 -2.77 -0.63 -16.23
N ASP A 293 -2.36 -0.07 -17.38
CA ASP A 293 -1.50 1.11 -17.51
C ASP A 293 -0.15 0.96 -16.79
N VAL A 294 0.40 -0.26 -16.78
CA VAL A 294 1.68 -0.56 -16.15
C VAL A 294 2.78 -0.75 -17.20
N LEU A 295 3.93 -0.12 -16.99
CA LEU A 295 5.10 -0.24 -17.86
C LEU A 295 5.94 -1.48 -17.52
N GLU A 296 6.50 -2.13 -18.55
CA GLU A 296 7.40 -3.28 -18.37
C GLU A 296 8.61 -2.95 -17.49
N LYS A 297 9.19 -1.77 -17.69
CA LYS A 297 10.34 -1.29 -16.92
C LYS A 297 10.06 -1.34 -15.41
N ASP A 298 8.90 -0.86 -15.00
CA ASP A 298 8.53 -0.74 -13.59
C ASP A 298 8.28 -2.12 -12.98
N VAL A 299 7.66 -3.03 -13.74
CA VAL A 299 7.48 -4.43 -13.36
C VAL A 299 8.82 -5.11 -13.10
N LEU A 300 9.78 -4.94 -14.01
CA LEU A 300 11.12 -5.51 -13.88
C LEU A 300 11.91 -4.87 -12.74
N ASP A 301 11.81 -3.56 -12.55
CA ASP A 301 12.53 -2.84 -11.49
C ASP A 301 12.00 -3.24 -10.10
N ILE A 302 10.68 -3.33 -9.90
CA ILE A 302 10.11 -3.84 -8.64
C ILE A 302 10.52 -5.30 -8.41
N SER A 303 10.45 -6.15 -9.44
CA SER A 303 10.86 -7.55 -9.33
C SER A 303 12.32 -7.68 -8.88
N LYS A 304 13.24 -6.86 -9.43
CA LYS A 304 14.63 -6.80 -9.01
C LYS A 304 14.78 -6.35 -7.56
N ILE A 305 14.06 -5.30 -7.14
CA ILE A 305 14.10 -4.80 -5.75
C ILE A 305 13.67 -5.90 -4.77
N LEU A 306 12.58 -6.61 -5.08
CA LEU A 306 12.10 -7.73 -4.26
C LEU A 306 13.13 -8.87 -4.19
N LEU A 307 13.71 -9.27 -5.32
CA LEU A 307 14.75 -10.32 -5.34
C LEU A 307 16.02 -9.90 -4.57
N LEU A 308 16.46 -8.66 -4.72
CA LEU A 308 17.61 -8.12 -3.97
C LEU A 308 17.35 -8.08 -2.46
N MET A 309 16.10 -7.82 -2.04
CA MET A 309 15.71 -7.89 -0.63
C MET A 309 15.85 -9.32 -0.07
N TYR A 310 15.51 -10.36 -0.84
CA TYR A 310 15.70 -11.75 -0.39
C TYR A 310 17.17 -12.19 -0.35
N ASN A 311 18.10 -11.48 -1.03
CA ASN A 311 19.53 -11.75 -0.94
C ASN A 311 20.17 -11.30 0.38
N ARG A 312 19.38 -10.77 1.33
CA ARG A 312 19.86 -10.38 2.66
C ARG A 312 20.17 -11.63 3.49
N TYR A 313 21.45 -11.96 3.65
CA TYR A 313 21.91 -13.15 4.39
C TYR A 313 21.79 -13.06 5.91
N GLN A 314 21.71 -11.84 6.47
CA GLN A 314 21.72 -11.62 7.91
C GLN A 314 20.38 -11.03 8.37
N SER A 315 19.81 -11.64 9.41
CA SER A 315 18.66 -11.09 10.12
C SER A 315 19.06 -9.79 10.83
N VAL A 316 18.12 -8.86 10.91
CA VAL A 316 18.40 -7.53 11.44
C VAL A 316 18.61 -7.59 12.95
N ASP A 317 19.80 -7.22 13.42
CA ASP A 317 20.13 -7.17 14.84
C ASP A 317 19.54 -5.90 15.48
N TRP A 318 18.35 -6.07 16.06
CA TRP A 318 17.65 -4.99 16.76
C TRP A 318 18.49 -4.40 17.90
N ILE A 319 19.22 -5.21 18.67
CA ILE A 319 19.96 -4.74 19.85
C ILE A 319 21.09 -3.82 19.41
N LYS A 320 21.85 -4.24 18.39
CA LYS A 320 22.94 -3.44 17.80
C LYS A 320 22.43 -2.12 17.22
N LEU A 321 21.36 -2.15 16.42
CA LEU A 321 20.81 -0.93 15.80
C LEU A 321 20.18 0.02 16.81
N ARG A 322 19.57 -0.52 17.87
CA ARG A 322 19.04 0.28 18.98
C ARG A 322 20.16 0.99 19.74
N SER A 323 21.25 0.28 20.05
CA SER A 323 22.43 0.87 20.69
C SER A 323 23.01 2.01 19.84
N TYR A 324 23.13 1.79 18.53
CA TYR A 324 23.58 2.81 17.59
C TYR A 324 22.61 4.02 17.54
N ALA A 325 21.31 3.78 17.39
CA ALA A 325 20.28 4.83 17.36
C ALA A 325 20.23 5.64 18.66
N ASN A 326 20.42 5.00 19.82
CA ASN A 326 20.48 5.69 21.10
C ASN A 326 21.66 6.66 21.19
N LYS A 327 22.85 6.26 20.73
CA LYS A 327 24.04 7.13 20.71
C LYS A 327 23.85 8.37 19.84
N ILE A 328 23.12 8.24 18.74
CA ILE A 328 22.85 9.36 17.83
C ILE A 328 21.73 10.27 18.36
N CYS A 329 20.61 9.68 18.80
CA CYS A 329 19.47 10.47 19.29
C CYS A 329 19.72 11.13 20.64
N PHE A 330 20.55 10.50 21.49
CA PHE A 330 20.74 10.88 22.89
C PHE A 330 22.24 10.83 23.25
N PRO A 331 23.08 11.69 22.66
CA PRO A 331 24.53 11.68 22.90
C PRO A 331 24.87 11.84 24.40
N ASP A 332 24.19 12.75 25.09
CA ASP A 332 24.43 13.10 26.50
C ASP A 332 24.15 11.95 27.48
N LYS A 333 23.37 10.93 27.08
CA LYS A 333 23.05 9.78 27.94
C LYS A 333 24.08 8.65 27.86
N SER A 334 25.06 8.74 26.96
CA SER A 334 26.03 7.65 26.75
C SER A 334 27.28 7.74 27.63
N THR A 335 27.46 8.84 28.36
CA THR A 335 28.65 9.12 29.20
C THR A 335 28.47 8.81 30.69
N ASN A 336 27.31 8.31 31.11
CA ASN A 336 27.06 7.81 32.47
C ASN A 336 26.59 6.36 32.38
#